data_AF-A0AAI9K2H3-F1
#
_entry.id   AF-A0AAI9K2H3-F1
#
_cell.length_a   1.000
_cell.length_b   1.000
_cell.length_c   1.000
_cell.angle_alpha   90.00
_cell.angle_beta   90.00
_cell.angle_gamma   90.00
#
_symmetry.space_group_name_H-M   'P 1'
#
loop_
_entity.id
_entity.type
_entity.pdbx_description
1 polymer ?
#
loop_
_entity_poly.entity_id
_entity_poly.type
_entity_poly.pdbx_seq_one_letter_code
_entity_poly.pdbx_strand_id
1 'polypeptide(L)'
;MMIFRKKERDDILTNEPYAAFIKKFDKLQSVINEKIHIRIDTNDNGKKTGFTSGFYLDSCYAQWFELKFEFYGLDNEECNQNQQLYVMHSLEYKFVDDDYNDMMLDTVADIEKRNGYIYLSSLVHECEVRSSMNNKNTVTVMYSVLCDKKDAKEVCLQLLNHDIALFTRSF
;
A
#
# COMPACT_ATOMS: atom_id res chain seq x y z
N MET A 1 -24.13 34.21 -1.87
CA MET A 1 -22.81 34.21 -1.20
C MET A 1 -22.50 32.76 -0.84
N MET A 2 -21.63 32.10 -1.60
CA MET A 2 -21.16 30.75 -1.27
C MET A 2 -20.15 30.85 -0.13
N ILE A 3 -20.48 30.27 1.03
CA ILE A 3 -19.55 30.17 2.14
C ILE A 3 -18.70 28.93 1.88
N PHE A 4 -17.49 29.11 1.37
CA PHE A 4 -16.47 28.07 1.42
C PHE A 4 -16.07 27.90 2.89
N ARG A 5 -16.64 26.89 3.57
CA ARG A 5 -16.08 26.44 4.84
C ARG A 5 -14.65 26.01 4.54
N LYS A 6 -13.69 26.79 5.04
CA LYS A 6 -12.28 26.42 5.08
C LYS A 6 -12.22 25.19 5.99
N LYS A 7 -12.32 23.98 5.42
CA LYS A 7 -11.89 22.77 6.14
C LYS A 7 -10.44 23.04 6.48
N GLU A 8 -10.11 23.09 7.78
CA GLU A 8 -8.73 22.92 8.19
C GLU A 8 -8.25 21.66 7.47
N ARG A 9 -7.21 21.79 6.65
CA ARG A 9 -6.61 20.62 6.00
C ARG A 9 -5.89 19.91 7.12
N ASP A 10 -6.56 18.93 7.71
CA ASP A 10 -5.91 17.96 8.58
C ASP A 10 -4.68 17.42 7.83
N ASP A 11 -3.55 17.36 8.52
CA ASP A 11 -2.31 16.84 7.95
C ASP A 11 -2.54 15.37 7.58
N ILE A 12 -2.55 15.07 6.28
CA ILE A 12 -2.91 13.75 5.74
C ILE A 12 -2.01 12.66 6.31
N LEU A 13 -0.75 13.00 6.63
CA LEU A 13 0.22 12.06 7.19
C LEU A 13 -0.11 11.64 8.63
N THR A 14 -1.02 12.36 9.31
CA THR A 14 -1.52 12.00 10.65
C THR A 14 -2.69 11.00 10.60
N ASN A 15 -3.21 10.70 9.41
CA ASN A 15 -4.26 9.70 9.22
C ASN A 15 -3.68 8.31 8.96
N GLU A 16 -4.45 7.28 9.30
CA GLU A 16 -4.12 5.90 8.91
C GLU A 16 -4.34 5.71 7.39
N PRO A 17 -3.49 4.93 6.71
CA PRO A 17 -2.41 4.07 7.24
C PRO A 17 -1.06 4.77 7.37
N TYR A 18 -0.95 6.05 6.95
CA TYR A 18 0.30 6.81 6.95
C TYR A 18 0.88 6.96 8.35
N ALA A 19 0.04 7.29 9.34
CA ALA A 19 0.46 7.47 10.73
C ALA A 19 1.11 6.21 11.31
N ALA A 20 0.49 5.03 11.14
CA ALA A 20 1.08 3.77 11.59
C ALA A 20 2.39 3.46 10.86
N PHE A 21 2.46 3.70 9.54
CA PHE A 21 3.69 3.50 8.77
C PHE A 21 4.82 4.39 9.29
N ILE A 22 4.61 5.70 9.35
CA ILE A 22 5.61 6.68 9.79
C ILE A 22 6.12 6.32 11.18
N LYS A 23 5.21 6.02 12.12
CA LYS A 23 5.56 5.62 13.49
C LYS A 23 6.42 4.35 13.54
N LYS A 24 6.20 3.40 12.64
CA LYS A 24 7.00 2.17 12.57
C LYS A 24 8.35 2.41 11.89
N PHE A 25 8.35 3.17 10.80
CA PHE A 25 9.54 3.51 10.04
C PHE A 25 10.53 4.35 10.85
N ASP A 26 10.05 5.37 11.57
CA ASP A 26 10.90 6.27 12.37
C ASP A 26 11.52 5.59 13.59
N LYS A 27 11.08 4.38 13.94
CA LYS A 27 11.68 3.55 15.00
C LYS A 27 12.82 2.68 14.50
N LEU A 28 12.99 2.53 13.19
CA LEU A 28 14.05 1.72 12.61
C LEU A 28 15.40 2.40 12.84
N GLN A 29 16.38 1.64 13.35
CA GLN A 29 17.77 2.13 13.49
C GLN A 29 18.52 2.09 12.15
N SER A 30 18.12 1.18 11.27
CA SER A 30 18.55 1.06 9.89
C SER A 30 17.36 0.54 9.08
N VAL A 31 17.28 0.87 7.79
CA VAL A 31 16.18 0.41 6.91
C VAL A 31 16.48 -0.97 6.31
N ILE A 32 17.75 -1.35 6.18
CA ILE A 32 18.15 -2.56 5.44
C ILE A 32 17.78 -3.83 6.22
N ASN A 33 17.20 -4.80 5.51
CA ASN A 33 16.71 -6.09 6.02
C ASN A 33 15.60 -5.98 7.08
N GLU A 34 14.96 -4.81 7.17
CA GLU A 34 13.82 -4.59 8.06
C GLU A 34 12.50 -4.93 7.37
N LYS A 35 11.46 -5.10 8.21
CA LYS A 35 10.09 -5.33 7.76
C LYS A 35 9.10 -4.48 8.54
N ILE A 36 8.19 -3.82 7.83
CA ILE A 36 7.05 -3.13 8.42
C ILE A 36 5.78 -3.83 7.97
N HIS A 37 4.97 -4.27 8.93
CA HIS A 37 3.67 -4.87 8.67
C HIS A 37 2.58 -4.02 9.34
N ILE A 38 1.55 -3.64 8.59
CA ILE A 38 0.37 -2.92 9.07
C ILE A 38 -0.85 -3.74 8.69
N ARG A 39 -1.72 -3.99 9.66
CA ARG A 39 -2.97 -4.70 9.45
C ARG A 39 -4.13 -3.76 9.75
N ILE A 40 -5.09 -3.73 8.84
CA ILE A 40 -6.30 -2.92 8.91
C ILE A 40 -7.45 -3.92 8.95
N ASP A 41 -7.95 -4.15 10.16
CA ASP A 41 -9.09 -5.01 10.39
C ASP A 41 -10.41 -4.22 10.34
N THR A 42 -11.47 -4.88 9.91
CA THR A 42 -12.85 -4.43 10.09
C THR A 42 -13.26 -4.56 11.57
N ASN A 43 -12.84 -3.66 12.47
CA ASN A 43 -13.15 -3.86 13.90
C ASN A 43 -14.63 -3.55 14.27
N ASP A 44 -15.31 -4.62 14.70
CA ASP A 44 -16.01 -4.85 15.98
C ASP A 44 -17.28 -4.08 16.40
N ASN A 45 -17.84 -3.18 15.59
CA ASN A 45 -19.09 -2.47 15.97
C ASN A 45 -20.35 -2.90 15.18
N GLY A 46 -20.40 -4.16 14.72
CA GLY A 46 -21.62 -4.74 14.13
C GLY A 46 -22.09 -4.12 12.82
N LYS A 47 -21.34 -3.16 12.25
CA LYS A 47 -21.57 -2.61 10.91
C LYS A 47 -20.46 -3.07 9.99
N LYS A 48 -20.87 -3.92 9.05
CA LYS A 48 -20.04 -4.63 8.09
C LYS A 48 -19.47 -3.75 6.96
N THR A 49 -19.64 -2.43 7.00
CA THR A 49 -19.33 -1.53 5.87
C THR A 49 -18.82 -0.15 6.34
N GLY A 50 -17.81 0.42 5.67
CA GLY A 50 -17.36 1.79 5.87
C GLY A 50 -15.94 2.12 5.40
N PHE A 51 -15.57 3.40 5.45
CA PHE A 51 -14.20 3.86 5.20
C PHE A 51 -13.37 3.81 6.48
N THR A 52 -12.31 2.99 6.48
CA THR A 52 -11.41 2.78 7.62
C THR A 52 -9.97 2.88 7.14
N SER A 53 -9.19 3.74 7.78
CA SER A 53 -7.74 3.84 7.54
C SER A 53 -7.36 3.99 6.07
N GLY A 54 -8.07 4.83 5.30
CA GLY A 54 -7.79 5.04 3.88
C GLY A 54 -8.49 4.07 2.94
N PHE A 55 -9.07 2.98 3.43
CA PHE A 55 -9.66 1.93 2.60
C PHE A 55 -11.18 1.83 2.82
N TYR A 56 -11.93 1.62 1.74
CA TYR A 56 -13.34 1.29 1.85
C TYR A 56 -13.49 -0.20 2.12
N LEU A 57 -13.83 -0.54 3.35
CA LEU A 57 -14.10 -1.90 3.82
C LEU A 57 -15.61 -2.12 3.76
N ASP A 58 -16.12 -2.48 2.59
CA ASP A 58 -17.46 -3.07 2.49
C ASP A 58 -17.36 -4.58 2.64
N SER A 59 -18.37 -5.18 3.28
CA SER A 59 -18.53 -6.63 3.34
C SER A 59 -18.72 -7.33 2.00
N CYS A 60 -18.91 -6.60 0.90
CA CYS A 60 -18.79 -7.21 -0.43
C CYS A 60 -17.34 -7.23 -0.98
N TYR A 61 -16.41 -6.46 -0.40
CA TYR A 61 -15.08 -6.23 -0.99
C TYR A 61 -13.91 -6.80 -0.19
N ALA A 62 -13.78 -6.52 1.11
CA ALA A 62 -12.61 -6.97 1.87
C ALA A 62 -12.89 -7.10 3.37
N GLN A 63 -12.47 -8.20 3.98
CA GLN A 63 -12.52 -8.46 5.43
C GLN A 63 -11.41 -7.75 6.20
N TRP A 64 -10.27 -7.57 5.56
CA TRP A 64 -9.09 -6.94 6.13
C TRP A 64 -8.14 -6.57 5.00
N PHE A 65 -7.25 -5.62 5.27
CA PHE A 65 -6.08 -5.33 4.47
C PHE A 65 -4.81 -5.60 5.28
N GLU A 66 -3.82 -6.24 4.69
CA GLU A 66 -2.46 -6.34 5.19
C GLU A 66 -1.52 -5.60 4.24
N LEU A 67 -0.76 -4.68 4.79
CA LEU A 67 0.25 -3.89 4.11
C LEU A 67 1.61 -4.32 4.65
N LYS A 68 2.48 -4.87 3.80
CA LYS A 68 3.83 -5.31 4.18
C LYS A 68 4.85 -4.54 3.38
N PHE A 69 5.91 -4.09 4.03
CA PHE A 69 7.08 -3.48 3.40
C PHE A 69 8.30 -4.25 3.87
N GLU A 70 9.10 -4.74 2.93
CA GLU A 70 10.36 -5.41 3.19
C GLU A 70 11.46 -4.68 2.42
N PHE A 71 12.59 -4.46 3.09
CA PHE A 71 13.63 -3.58 2.60
C PHE A 71 14.91 -4.36 2.40
N TYR A 72 15.40 -4.45 1.15
CA TYR A 72 16.60 -5.23 0.81
C TYR A 72 17.68 -4.30 0.26
N GLY A 73 18.80 -4.22 0.99
CA GLY A 73 19.97 -3.49 0.51
C GLY A 73 20.63 -4.23 -0.64
N LEU A 74 21.06 -3.50 -1.67
CA LEU A 74 22.01 -4.01 -2.65
C LEU A 74 23.42 -3.74 -2.15
N ASP A 75 24.23 -4.77 -1.97
CA ASP A 75 25.59 -4.63 -1.45
C ASP A 75 26.52 -3.95 -2.46
N ASN A 76 27.11 -2.83 -2.06
CA ASN A 76 28.54 -2.75 -1.72
C ASN A 76 28.83 -1.41 -1.01
N GLU A 77 29.37 -1.52 0.21
CA GLU A 77 29.79 -0.46 1.13
C GLU A 77 28.70 0.17 2.02
N GLU A 78 28.71 -0.22 3.30
CA GLU A 78 27.85 0.23 4.41
C GLU A 78 27.87 1.76 4.67
N CYS A 79 28.67 2.53 3.92
CA CYS A 79 28.94 3.94 4.16
C CYS A 79 28.55 4.87 2.99
N ASN A 80 27.75 4.40 2.02
CA ASN A 80 27.27 5.25 0.93
C ASN A 80 25.82 5.71 1.14
N GLN A 81 25.61 7.02 1.20
CA GLN A 81 24.27 7.63 1.23
C GLN A 81 23.46 7.39 -0.05
N ASN A 82 24.15 7.04 -1.14
CA ASN A 82 23.55 6.65 -2.43
C ASN A 82 23.37 5.12 -2.55
N GLN A 83 23.36 4.40 -1.43
CA GLN A 83 23.08 2.96 -1.45
C GLN A 83 21.66 2.75 -1.96
N GLN A 84 21.54 1.95 -3.02
CA GLN A 84 20.26 1.56 -3.59
C GLN A 84 19.62 0.47 -2.73
N LEU A 85 18.29 0.49 -2.71
CA LEU A 85 17.47 -0.39 -1.90
C LEU A 85 16.26 -0.86 -2.71
N TYR A 86 15.97 -2.15 -2.60
CA TYR A 86 14.71 -2.71 -3.04
C TYR A 86 13.67 -2.63 -1.92
N VAL A 87 12.60 -1.89 -2.15
CA VAL A 87 11.37 -1.92 -1.35
C VAL A 87 10.44 -2.93 -2.00
N MET A 88 10.22 -4.05 -1.31
CA MET A 88 9.21 -5.04 -1.66
C MET A 88 7.96 -4.73 -0.84
N HIS A 89 6.93 -4.20 -1.49
CA HIS A 89 5.66 -3.89 -0.86
C HIS A 89 4.58 -4.88 -1.29
N SER A 90 3.82 -5.43 -0.35
CA SER A 90 2.61 -6.19 -0.66
C SER A 90 1.37 -5.60 0.01
N LEU A 91 0.29 -5.54 -0.78
CA LEU A 91 -1.07 -5.31 -0.35
C LEU A 91 -1.84 -6.62 -0.48
N GLU A 92 -2.27 -7.16 0.65
CA GLU A 92 -3.04 -8.38 0.73
C GLU A 92 -4.43 -8.09 1.28
N TYR A 93 -5.45 -8.69 0.69
CA TYR A 93 -6.82 -8.56 1.16
C TYR A 93 -7.65 -9.78 0.79
N LYS A 94 -8.66 -10.06 1.61
CA LYS A 94 -9.52 -11.22 1.46
C LYS A 94 -10.97 -10.80 1.27
N PHE A 95 -11.61 -11.32 0.24
CA PHE A 95 -13.03 -11.10 -0.01
C PHE A 95 -13.90 -11.91 0.96
N VAL A 96 -15.11 -11.41 1.21
CA VAL A 96 -16.08 -12.07 2.10
C VAL A 96 -16.80 -13.22 1.41
N ASP A 97 -17.02 -13.12 0.09
CA ASP A 97 -17.85 -14.04 -0.69
C ASP A 97 -17.11 -14.56 -1.94
N ASP A 98 -17.39 -15.80 -2.32
CA ASP A 98 -16.87 -16.45 -3.52
C ASP A 98 -17.52 -15.88 -4.80
N ASP A 99 -18.68 -15.22 -4.67
CA ASP A 99 -19.43 -14.63 -5.78
C ASP A 99 -18.73 -13.42 -6.44
N TYR A 100 -17.66 -12.88 -5.84
CA TYR A 100 -16.89 -11.75 -6.39
C TYR A 100 -15.64 -12.17 -7.17
N ASN A 101 -15.39 -13.47 -7.34
CA ASN A 101 -14.17 -14.00 -7.97
C ASN A 101 -13.91 -13.46 -9.40
N ASP A 102 -14.95 -13.27 -10.22
CA ASP A 102 -14.79 -12.75 -11.58
C ASP A 102 -14.29 -11.29 -11.58
N MET A 103 -14.87 -10.45 -10.72
CA MET A 103 -14.44 -9.07 -10.53
C MET A 103 -13.00 -8.99 -9.98
N MET A 104 -12.59 -9.97 -9.18
CA MET A 104 -11.23 -10.09 -8.64
C MET A 104 -10.22 -10.41 -9.74
N LEU A 105 -10.54 -11.40 -10.57
CA LEU A 105 -9.72 -11.77 -11.72
C LEU A 105 -9.56 -10.59 -12.70
N ASP A 106 -10.65 -9.84 -12.94
CA ASP A 106 -10.61 -8.64 -13.76
C ASP A 106 -9.71 -7.57 -13.14
N THR A 107 -9.80 -7.34 -11.82
CA THR A 107 -8.96 -6.37 -11.11
C THR A 107 -7.48 -6.74 -11.17
N VAL A 108 -7.14 -8.00 -10.93
CA VAL A 108 -5.78 -8.56 -11.04
C VAL A 108 -5.26 -8.38 -12.47
N ALA A 109 -6.04 -8.79 -13.47
CA ALA A 109 -5.66 -8.65 -14.87
C ALA A 109 -5.48 -7.18 -15.28
N ASP A 110 -6.30 -6.27 -14.76
CA ASP A 110 -6.19 -4.84 -15.01
C ASP A 110 -4.95 -4.22 -14.38
N ILE A 111 -4.57 -4.64 -13.17
CA ILE A 111 -3.32 -4.21 -12.52
C ILE A 111 -2.12 -4.67 -13.35
N GLU A 112 -2.12 -5.94 -13.80
CA GLU A 112 -1.04 -6.49 -14.64
C GLU A 112 -0.92 -5.78 -15.99
N LYS A 113 -2.05 -5.49 -16.66
CA LYS A 113 -2.05 -4.72 -17.92
C LYS A 113 -1.48 -3.31 -17.75
N ARG A 114 -1.60 -2.73 -16.55
CA ARG A 114 -1.09 -1.41 -16.21
C ARG A 114 0.35 -1.44 -15.72
N ASN A 115 0.96 -2.62 -15.57
CA ASN A 115 2.38 -2.74 -15.27
C ASN A 115 3.19 -2.01 -16.36
N GLY A 116 4.15 -1.19 -15.96
CA GLY A 116 4.89 -0.27 -16.84
C GLY A 116 4.21 1.08 -17.13
N TYR A 117 2.94 1.26 -16.76
CA TYR A 117 2.23 2.56 -16.81
C TYR A 117 1.99 3.18 -15.43
N ILE A 118 2.30 2.45 -14.36
CA ILE A 118 2.18 2.95 -12.98
C ILE A 118 3.29 3.96 -12.72
N TYR A 119 2.91 5.20 -12.40
CA TYR A 119 3.84 6.27 -12.05
C TYR A 119 3.86 6.45 -10.53
N LEU A 120 4.96 6.04 -9.88
CA LEU A 120 5.15 6.27 -8.44
C LEU A 120 5.75 7.66 -8.18
N SER A 121 6.98 7.91 -8.66
CA SER A 121 7.69 9.19 -8.51
C SER A 121 9.02 9.16 -9.28
N SER A 122 9.62 10.33 -9.51
CA SER A 122 11.01 10.47 -9.98
C SER A 122 12.07 9.92 -9.01
N LEU A 123 11.68 9.57 -7.77
CA LEU A 123 12.54 8.92 -6.77
C LEU A 123 12.66 7.41 -6.96
N VAL A 124 11.84 6.84 -7.84
CA VAL A 124 11.84 5.42 -8.18
C VAL A 124 12.67 5.21 -9.45
N HIS A 125 13.65 4.31 -9.36
CA HIS A 125 14.50 3.92 -10.48
C HIS A 125 13.82 2.84 -11.33
N GLU A 126 13.24 1.83 -10.66
CA GLU A 126 12.55 0.71 -11.30
C GLU A 126 11.31 0.34 -10.48
N CYS A 127 10.24 -0.05 -11.15
CA CYS A 127 9.03 -0.57 -10.51
C CYS A 127 8.49 -1.73 -11.33
N GLU A 128 8.29 -2.87 -10.67
CA GLU A 128 7.55 -3.99 -11.21
C GLU A 128 6.34 -4.25 -10.33
N VAL A 129 5.17 -4.42 -10.96
CA VAL A 129 3.94 -4.79 -10.26
C VAL A 129 3.51 -6.18 -10.69
N ARG A 130 3.23 -7.03 -9.71
CA ARG A 130 2.66 -8.36 -9.91
C ARG A 130 1.42 -8.50 -9.06
N SER A 131 0.46 -9.28 -9.52
CA SER A 131 -0.69 -9.64 -8.71
C SER A 131 -0.91 -11.14 -8.75
N SER A 132 -1.53 -11.66 -7.71
CA SER A 132 -1.91 -13.06 -7.64
C SER A 132 -3.16 -13.23 -6.79
N MET A 133 -3.84 -14.35 -7.00
CA MET A 133 -4.97 -14.77 -6.20
C MET A 133 -4.74 -16.21 -5.77
N ASN A 134 -4.96 -16.51 -4.50
CA ASN A 134 -4.87 -17.88 -3.99
C ASN A 134 -6.25 -18.55 -3.92
N ASN A 135 -6.26 -19.86 -3.68
CA ASN A 135 -7.49 -20.68 -3.56
C ASN A 135 -8.36 -20.36 -2.31
N LYS A 136 -8.05 -19.30 -1.57
CA LYS A 136 -8.79 -18.82 -0.39
C LYS A 136 -9.32 -17.40 -0.59
N ASN A 137 -9.51 -16.98 -1.84
CA ASN A 137 -9.93 -15.65 -2.29
C ASN A 137 -9.13 -14.52 -1.64
N THR A 138 -7.83 -14.76 -1.44
CA THR A 138 -6.91 -13.72 -1.02
C THR A 138 -6.22 -13.21 -2.28
N VAL A 139 -6.35 -11.92 -2.52
CA VAL A 139 -5.61 -11.23 -3.57
C VAL A 139 -4.39 -10.59 -2.94
N THR A 140 -3.27 -10.69 -3.65
CA THR A 140 -2.00 -10.09 -3.26
C THR A 140 -1.50 -9.27 -4.44
N VAL A 141 -1.36 -7.97 -4.24
CA VAL A 141 -0.67 -7.06 -5.17
C VAL A 141 0.72 -6.81 -4.60
N MET A 142 1.75 -7.04 -5.40
CA MET A 142 3.16 -6.89 -5.02
C MET A 142 3.82 -5.84 -5.90
N TYR A 143 4.53 -4.93 -5.25
CA TYR A 143 5.38 -3.93 -5.85
C TYR A 143 6.83 -4.25 -5.51
N SER A 144 7.67 -4.39 -6.53
CA SER A 144 9.11 -4.43 -6.40
C SER A 144 9.65 -3.08 -6.85
N VAL A 145 10.18 -2.27 -5.94
CA VAL A 145 10.58 -0.88 -6.23
C VAL A 145 12.04 -0.67 -5.89
N LEU A 146 12.84 -0.22 -6.86
CA LEU A 146 14.22 0.19 -6.65
C LEU A 146 14.29 1.69 -6.40
N CYS A 147 14.89 2.12 -5.29
CA CYS A 147 15.08 3.54 -4.96
C CYS A 147 16.38 3.78 -4.19
N ASP A 148 16.73 5.04 -3.96
CA ASP A 148 17.82 5.39 -3.03
C ASP A 148 17.35 5.16 -1.58
N LYS A 149 18.24 4.67 -0.71
CA LYS A 149 17.96 4.41 0.71
C LYS A 149 17.37 5.63 1.44
N LYS A 150 17.87 6.84 1.13
CA LYS A 150 17.40 8.09 1.73
C LYS A 150 15.94 8.42 1.39
N ASP A 151 15.46 7.92 0.26
CA ASP A 151 14.13 8.20 -0.29
C ASP A 151 13.11 7.10 0.04
N ALA A 152 13.55 5.98 0.65
CA ALA A 152 12.71 4.82 0.95
C ALA A 152 11.42 5.19 1.71
N LYS A 153 11.49 6.12 2.68
CA LYS A 153 10.31 6.58 3.42
C LYS A 153 9.26 7.20 2.49
N GLU A 154 9.69 8.13 1.63
CA GLU A 154 8.80 8.84 0.71
C GLU A 154 8.21 7.88 -0.34
N VAL A 155 9.03 6.97 -0.87
CA VAL A 155 8.58 5.92 -1.79
C VAL A 155 7.50 5.04 -1.15
N CYS A 156 7.68 4.62 0.11
CA CYS A 156 6.64 3.86 0.82
C CYS A 156 5.35 4.65 1.04
N LEU A 157 5.43 5.96 1.35
CA LEU A 157 4.24 6.81 1.47
C LEU A 157 3.47 6.91 0.15
N GLN A 158 4.18 6.93 -0.99
CA GLN A 158 3.55 6.96 -2.30
C GLN A 158 2.94 5.62 -2.70
N LEU A 159 3.56 4.50 -2.29
CA LEU A 159 2.97 3.17 -2.42
C LEU A 159 1.67 3.06 -1.62
N LEU A 160 1.63 3.55 -0.37
CA LEU A 160 0.39 3.61 0.42
C LEU A 160 -0.69 4.45 -0.26
N ASN A 161 -0.32 5.56 -0.91
CA ASN A 161 -1.26 6.35 -1.69
C ASN A 161 -1.80 5.58 -2.91
N HIS A 162 -0.96 4.77 -3.56
CA HIS A 162 -1.38 3.90 -4.67
C HIS A 162 -2.34 2.81 -4.20
N ASP A 163 -2.07 2.19 -3.05
CA ASP A 163 -2.98 1.21 -2.45
C ASP A 163 -4.35 1.84 -2.20
N ILE A 164 -4.38 3.01 -1.56
CA ILE A 164 -5.64 3.73 -1.33
C ILE A 164 -6.33 4.04 -2.66
N ALA A 165 -5.59 4.53 -3.66
CA ALA A 165 -6.14 4.88 -4.97
C ALA A 165 -6.77 3.67 -5.68
N LEU A 166 -6.14 2.49 -5.64
CA LEU A 166 -6.67 1.26 -6.22
C LEU A 166 -8.07 0.93 -5.71
N PHE A 167 -8.33 1.15 -4.41
CA PHE A 167 -9.61 0.82 -3.76
C PHE A 167 -10.59 2.00 -3.64
N THR A 168 -10.21 3.20 -4.10
CA THR A 168 -11.13 4.35 -4.20
C THR A 168 -11.95 4.35 -5.48
N ARG A 169 -11.65 3.48 -6.46
CA ARG A 169 -12.54 3.28 -7.61
C ARG A 169 -13.79 2.56 -7.13
N SER A 170 -14.91 3.29 -7.07
CA SER A 170 -16.24 2.69 -7.08
C SER A 170 -16.34 1.79 -8.30
N PHE A 171 -16.55 0.50 -8.08
CA PHE A 171 -17.05 -0.43 -9.09
C PHE A 171 -18.56 -0.22 -9.24
#